data_AF-A0A959XUJ7-F1
#
_entry.id   AF-A0A959XUJ7-F1
#
_cell.length_a   1.000
_cell.length_b   1.000
_cell.length_c   1.000
_cell.angle_alpha   90.00
_cell.angle_beta   90.00
_cell.angle_gamma   90.00
#
_symmetry.space_group_name_H-M   'P 1'
#
loop_
_entity.id
_entity.type
_entity.pdbx_description
1 polymer ?
#
loop_
_entity_poly.entity_id
_entity_poly.type
_entity_poly.pdbx_seq_one_letter_code
_entity_poly.pdbx_strand_id
1 'polypeptide(L)'
;MERPIFYLCAIGLLASCGRGGQGQLIGVQGRPGWYEVDPYGMNYIPMGSFVMGPSDQDVPYALVTKSKTVSVQAFYIDQTEITNNEYRQFVFYVRDSIAKVILGDEDIGEHVFTEDEYGEDIDPPILNWKEKINWYGDEEREALADMFLNESEQFYRRREIDTRKLMFEYYWIDLKEAARKANNAR
;
A
#
# COMPACT_ATOMS: atom_id res chain seq x y z
N MET A 1 65.94 -8.50 -42.48
CA MET A 1 65.16 -8.75 -41.24
C MET A 1 64.06 -7.69 -41.04
N GLU A 2 63.58 -7.05 -42.12
CA GLU A 2 62.76 -5.82 -42.07
C GLU A 2 61.24 -6.08 -41.96
N ARG A 3 60.75 -7.20 -42.52
CA ARG A 3 59.32 -7.56 -42.57
C ARG A 3 58.69 -7.98 -41.24
N PRO A 4 59.36 -8.73 -40.32
CA PRO A 4 58.73 -9.14 -39.07
C PRO A 4 58.50 -7.98 -38.10
N ILE A 5 59.29 -6.90 -38.18
CA ILE A 5 59.13 -5.70 -37.35
C ILE A 5 57.84 -4.95 -37.72
N PHE A 6 57.51 -4.88 -39.01
CA PHE A 6 56.30 -4.23 -39.49
C PHE A 6 55.01 -4.93 -39.01
N TYR A 7 54.99 -6.27 -38.98
CA TYR A 7 53.85 -7.02 -38.46
C TYR A 7 53.72 -6.90 -36.94
N LEU A 8 54.83 -6.81 -36.21
CA LEU A 8 54.84 -6.63 -34.76
C LEU A 8 54.35 -5.23 -34.35
N CYS A 9 54.73 -4.19 -35.11
CA CYS A 9 54.19 -2.85 -34.95
C CYS A 9 52.69 -2.76 -35.29
N ALA A 10 52.23 -3.47 -36.32
CA ALA A 10 50.80 -3.51 -36.68
C ALA A 10 49.95 -4.18 -35.59
N ILE A 11 50.45 -5.24 -34.96
CA ILE A 11 49.78 -5.91 -33.82
C ILE A 11 49.77 -5.00 -32.59
N GLY A 12 50.85 -4.26 -32.33
CA GLY A 12 50.92 -3.28 -31.23
C GLY A 12 49.92 -2.12 -31.40
N LEU A 13 49.71 -1.63 -32.63
CA LEU A 13 48.73 -0.59 -32.92
C LEU A 13 47.28 -1.07 -32.76
N LEU A 14 46.98 -2.33 -33.13
CA LEU A 14 45.64 -2.92 -32.91
C LEU A 14 45.36 -3.19 -31.43
N ALA A 15 46.37 -3.58 -30.64
CA ALA A 15 46.23 -3.76 -29.19
C ALA A 15 46.05 -2.44 -28.43
N SER A 16 46.54 -1.32 -28.98
CA SER A 16 46.36 0.02 -28.41
C SER A 16 44.94 0.57 -28.60
N CYS A 17 44.11 -0.04 -29.44
CA CYS A 17 42.75 0.43 -29.76
C CYS A 17 41.66 -0.31 -28.95
N GLY A 18 41.99 -0.85 -27.79
CA GLY A 18 41.07 -1.64 -26.98
C GLY A 18 41.29 -1.45 -25.49
N ARG A 19 40.59 -0.46 -24.92
CA ARG A 19 39.94 -0.44 -23.59
C ARG A 19 39.80 0.99 -23.10
N GLY A 20 38.90 1.71 -23.77
CA GLY A 20 38.38 2.98 -23.27
C GLY A 20 37.37 2.73 -22.15
N GLY A 21 37.84 2.75 -20.91
CA GLY A 21 37.04 3.35 -19.84
C GLY A 21 37.17 4.86 -19.99
N GLN A 22 36.45 5.44 -20.96
CA GLN A 22 36.28 6.89 -21.01
C GLN A 22 35.71 7.27 -19.64
N GLY A 23 36.34 8.21 -18.92
CA GLY A 23 36.04 8.59 -17.53
C GLY A 23 34.65 9.18 -17.27
N GLN A 24 33.65 8.72 -18.01
CA GLN A 24 32.24 8.96 -17.80
C GLN A 24 31.75 8.04 -16.68
N LEU A 25 31.02 8.63 -15.74
CA LEU A 25 30.32 7.91 -14.69
C LEU A 25 29.25 7.01 -15.33
N ILE A 26 29.55 5.72 -15.48
CA ILE A 26 28.63 4.71 -16.05
C ILE A 26 27.62 4.14 -15.03
N GLY A 27 27.57 4.71 -13.83
CA GLY A 27 26.71 4.22 -12.73
C GLY A 27 27.18 2.90 -12.14
N VAL A 28 26.48 2.45 -11.09
CA VAL A 28 26.75 1.15 -10.44
C VAL A 28 26.25 0.04 -11.37
N GLN A 29 27.19 -0.74 -11.89
CA GLN A 29 26.91 -1.93 -12.71
C GLN A 29 26.27 -3.02 -11.83
N GLY A 30 25.29 -3.74 -12.38
CA GLY A 30 24.60 -4.82 -11.66
C GLY A 30 23.35 -4.40 -10.89
N ARG A 31 22.75 -3.23 -11.18
CA ARG A 31 21.40 -2.93 -10.69
C ARG A 31 20.44 -3.98 -11.27
N PRO A 32 19.75 -4.78 -10.44
CA PRO A 32 18.70 -5.66 -10.94
C PRO A 32 17.68 -4.82 -11.71
N GLY A 33 17.17 -5.36 -12.82
CA GLY A 33 16.11 -4.70 -13.58
C GLY A 33 14.98 -4.32 -12.64
N TRP A 34 14.50 -3.07 -12.76
CA TRP A 34 13.34 -2.64 -11.99
C TRP A 34 12.15 -3.50 -12.41
N TYR A 35 11.64 -4.31 -11.48
CA TYR A 35 10.43 -5.08 -11.66
C TYR A 35 9.48 -4.66 -10.55
N GLU A 36 8.30 -4.20 -10.95
CA GLU A 36 7.21 -3.96 -10.02
C GLU A 36 6.64 -5.33 -9.68
N VAL A 37 6.73 -5.72 -8.41
CA VAL A 37 6.19 -7.00 -7.97
C VAL A 37 4.68 -6.88 -7.94
N ASP A 38 3.98 -7.76 -8.66
CA ASP A 38 2.53 -7.83 -8.61
C ASP A 38 2.07 -8.10 -7.15
N PRO A 39 1.17 -7.29 -6.58
CA PRO A 39 0.65 -7.53 -5.24
C PRO A 39 0.01 -8.91 -5.12
N TYR A 40 0.13 -9.52 -3.94
CA TYR A 40 -0.44 -10.85 -3.70
C TYR A 40 -1.96 -10.86 -3.95
N GLY A 41 -2.43 -11.84 -4.70
CA GLY A 41 -3.86 -11.99 -5.01
C GLY A 41 -4.40 -11.02 -6.06
N MET A 42 -3.54 -10.17 -6.65
CA MET A 42 -3.93 -9.21 -7.69
C MET A 42 -3.33 -9.57 -9.06
N ASN A 43 -3.92 -9.00 -10.10
CA ASN A 43 -3.46 -9.12 -11.48
C ASN A 43 -3.28 -7.73 -12.11
N TYR A 44 -2.21 -7.56 -12.87
CA TYR A 44 -1.91 -6.31 -13.55
C TYR A 44 -2.72 -6.17 -14.84
N ILE A 45 -3.49 -5.08 -14.95
CA ILE A 45 -4.24 -4.73 -16.15
C ILE A 45 -3.50 -3.61 -16.88
N PRO A 46 -3.01 -3.87 -18.12
CA PRO A 46 -2.29 -2.86 -18.88
C PRO A 46 -3.21 -1.71 -19.30
N MET A 47 -2.61 -0.53 -19.49
CA MET A 47 -3.33 0.63 -20.01
C MET A 47 -3.92 0.33 -21.38
N GLY A 48 -5.13 0.84 -21.63
CA GLY A 48 -5.81 0.60 -22.88
C GLY A 48 -7.14 1.32 -22.98
N SER A 49 -7.82 1.12 -24.09
CA SER A 49 -9.18 1.58 -24.30
C SER A 49 -10.09 0.40 -24.60
N PHE A 50 -11.28 0.39 -23.99
CA PHE A 50 -12.31 -0.59 -24.30
C PHE A 50 -13.65 0.10 -24.53
N VAL A 51 -14.55 -0.57 -25.25
CA VAL A 51 -15.92 -0.11 -25.47
C VAL A 51 -16.77 -0.59 -24.30
N MET A 52 -17.21 0.33 -23.46
CA MET A 52 -18.10 0.08 -22.34
C MET A 52 -19.56 0.19 -22.80
N GLY A 53 -20.38 -0.80 -22.44
CA GLY A 53 -21.80 -0.86 -22.79
C GLY A 53 -22.14 -2.12 -23.57
N PRO A 54 -23.42 -2.31 -23.94
CA PRO A 54 -23.84 -3.50 -24.66
C PRO A 54 -23.17 -3.58 -26.03
N SER A 55 -22.66 -4.76 -26.36
CA SER A 55 -22.08 -5.08 -27.67
C SER A 55 -23.10 -5.70 -28.62
N ASP A 56 -24.17 -6.28 -28.08
CA ASP A 56 -25.23 -6.93 -28.85
C ASP A 56 -26.41 -5.98 -29.15
N GLN A 57 -27.10 -6.24 -30.26
CA GLN A 57 -28.37 -5.59 -30.58
C GLN A 57 -29.44 -6.05 -29.57
N ASP A 58 -29.71 -5.23 -28.56
CA ASP A 58 -30.86 -5.45 -27.68
C ASP A 58 -32.20 -5.31 -28.43
N VAL A 59 -33.15 -6.12 -27.97
CA VAL A 59 -34.56 -6.23 -28.36
C VAL A 59 -35.13 -4.88 -28.84
N PRO A 60 -35.82 -4.83 -30.00
CA PRO A 60 -36.29 -3.58 -30.59
C PRO A 60 -37.32 -2.91 -29.65
N TYR A 61 -36.84 -1.97 -28.84
CA TYR A 61 -37.53 -0.86 -28.14
C TYR A 61 -36.79 -0.37 -26.85
N ALA A 62 -35.68 -0.99 -26.44
CA ALA A 62 -34.90 -0.55 -25.28
C ALA A 62 -33.89 0.58 -25.64
N LEU A 63 -34.37 1.82 -25.73
CA LEU A 63 -33.59 3.02 -26.06
C LEU A 63 -32.63 3.53 -24.95
N VAL A 64 -32.05 2.67 -24.09
CA VAL A 64 -31.46 3.14 -22.81
C VAL A 64 -29.94 3.08 -22.73
N THR A 65 -29.24 2.32 -23.58
CA THR A 65 -27.79 2.06 -23.37
C THR A 65 -26.95 2.39 -24.61
N LYS A 66 -26.23 3.53 -24.55
CA LYS A 66 -25.20 3.89 -25.55
C LYS A 66 -23.85 3.34 -25.12
N SER A 67 -23.18 2.64 -26.03
CA SER A 67 -21.79 2.24 -25.84
C SER A 67 -20.85 3.47 -25.89
N LYS A 68 -19.83 3.49 -25.03
CA LYS A 68 -18.83 4.56 -24.94
C LYS A 68 -17.43 3.95 -24.88
N THR A 69 -16.50 4.49 -25.65
CA THR A 69 -15.09 4.10 -25.53
C THR A 69 -14.46 4.83 -24.35
N VAL A 70 -13.94 4.06 -23.39
CA VAL A 70 -13.27 4.58 -22.20
C VAL A 70 -11.81 4.17 -22.25
N SER A 71 -10.92 5.13 -22.05
CA SER A 71 -9.49 4.89 -21.82
C SER A 71 -9.22 4.78 -20.33
N VAL A 72 -8.59 3.69 -19.89
CA VAL A 72 -8.22 3.46 -18.49
C VAL A 72 -6.70 3.35 -18.39
N GLN A 73 -6.14 3.94 -17.33
CA GLN A 73 -4.72 3.79 -17.02
C GLN A 73 -4.44 2.36 -16.54
N ALA A 74 -3.18 1.97 -16.46
CA ALA A 74 -2.84 0.66 -15.89
C ALA A 74 -3.17 0.63 -14.39
N PHE A 75 -3.71 -0.49 -13.91
CA PHE A 75 -4.03 -0.70 -12.49
C PHE A 75 -4.04 -2.20 -12.14
N TYR A 76 -4.08 -2.50 -10.84
CA TYR A 76 -4.20 -3.86 -10.33
C TYR A 76 -5.65 -4.17 -9.95
N ILE A 77 -6.12 -5.38 -10.26
CA ILE A 77 -7.43 -5.88 -9.84
C ILE A 77 -7.28 -7.21 -9.12
N ASP A 78 -8.13 -7.47 -8.13
CA ASP A 78 -8.16 -8.76 -7.43
C ASP A 78 -8.46 -9.90 -8.41
N GLN A 79 -7.74 -11.02 -8.26
CA GLN A 79 -7.93 -12.22 -9.09
C GLN A 79 -9.26 -12.92 -8.81
N THR A 80 -9.73 -12.85 -7.56
CA THR A 80 -10.98 -13.44 -7.08
C THR A 80 -11.71 -12.46 -6.19
N GLU A 81 -13.02 -12.66 -6.03
CA GLU A 81 -13.79 -11.92 -5.03
C GLU A 81 -13.25 -12.18 -3.62
N ILE A 82 -13.42 -11.18 -2.73
CA ILE A 82 -12.98 -11.26 -1.34
C ILE A 82 -13.70 -12.41 -0.63
N THR A 83 -12.92 -13.32 -0.04
CA THR A 83 -13.44 -14.46 0.71
C THR A 83 -13.91 -14.03 2.10
N ASN A 84 -14.82 -14.83 2.68
CA ASN A 84 -15.27 -14.62 4.06
C ASN A 84 -14.12 -14.60 5.09
N ASN A 85 -13.01 -15.28 4.81
CA ASN A 85 -11.87 -15.31 5.71
C ASN A 85 -11.04 -14.02 5.63
N GLU A 86 -10.80 -13.52 4.42
CA GLU A 86 -10.14 -12.22 4.21
C GLU A 86 -10.96 -11.07 4.80
N TYR A 87 -12.28 -11.12 4.63
CA TYR A 87 -13.15 -10.14 5.25
C TYR A 87 -13.06 -10.16 6.78
N ARG A 88 -12.92 -11.34 7.40
CA ARG A 88 -12.71 -11.44 8.86
C ARG A 88 -11.37 -10.84 9.28
N GLN A 89 -10.31 -11.02 8.49
CA GLN A 89 -9.02 -10.39 8.76
C GLN A 89 -9.15 -8.86 8.78
N PHE A 90 -9.88 -8.28 7.81
CA PHE A 90 -10.19 -6.86 7.80
C PHE A 90 -10.96 -6.43 9.05
N VAL A 91 -12.02 -7.16 9.43
CA VAL A 91 -12.81 -6.84 10.63
C VAL A 91 -11.95 -6.90 11.90
N PHE A 92 -11.06 -7.89 12.02
CA PHE A 92 -10.13 -7.95 13.15
C PHE A 92 -9.12 -6.81 13.14
N TYR A 93 -8.65 -6.39 11.97
CA TYR A 93 -7.77 -5.24 11.86
C TYR A 93 -8.47 -3.95 12.33
N VAL A 94 -9.71 -3.71 11.90
CA VAL A 94 -10.52 -2.56 12.33
C VAL A 94 -10.83 -2.60 13.84
N ARG A 95 -11.20 -3.78 14.35
CA ARG A 95 -11.42 -3.98 15.79
C ARG A 95 -10.15 -3.64 16.56
N ASP A 96 -9.01 -4.16 16.14
CA ASP A 96 -7.74 -4.00 16.84
C ASP A 96 -7.24 -2.55 16.73
N SER A 97 -7.47 -1.85 15.61
CA SER A 97 -7.15 -0.43 15.51
C SER A 97 -7.95 0.42 16.49
N ILE A 98 -9.27 0.22 16.56
CA ILE A 98 -10.14 0.98 17.46
C ILE A 98 -9.76 0.71 18.91
N ALA A 99 -9.55 -0.57 19.26
CA ALA A 99 -9.12 -0.94 20.60
C ALA A 99 -7.77 -0.32 20.98
N LYS A 100 -6.81 -0.21 20.04
CA LYS A 100 -5.53 0.46 20.28
C LYS A 100 -5.66 1.95 20.55
N VAL A 101 -6.56 2.64 19.83
CA VAL A 101 -6.85 4.06 20.09
C VAL A 101 -7.39 4.22 21.51
N ILE A 102 -8.43 3.46 21.87
CA ILE A 102 -9.06 3.55 23.21
C ILE A 102 -8.05 3.26 24.32
N LEU A 103 -7.23 2.22 24.18
CA LEU A 103 -6.23 1.89 25.20
C LEU A 103 -5.09 2.92 25.25
N GLY A 104 -4.73 3.52 24.12
CA GLY A 104 -3.76 4.62 24.07
C GLY A 104 -4.28 5.88 24.76
N ASP A 105 -5.57 6.20 24.61
CA ASP A 105 -6.20 7.36 25.25
C ASP A 105 -6.28 7.21 26.80
N GLU A 106 -6.36 5.98 27.29
CA GLU A 106 -6.36 5.65 28.73
C GLU A 106 -4.94 5.40 29.29
N ASP A 107 -3.88 5.64 28.50
CA ASP A 107 -2.47 5.37 28.83
C ASP A 107 -2.17 3.92 29.26
N ILE A 108 -2.99 2.95 28.80
CA ILE A 108 -2.83 1.53 29.11
C ILE A 108 -1.93 0.89 28.05
N GLY A 109 -0.63 0.83 28.36
CA GLY A 109 0.39 0.24 27.48
C GLY A 109 0.77 1.12 26.29
N GLU A 110 1.77 0.69 25.52
CA GLU A 110 2.32 1.47 24.40
C GLU A 110 1.60 1.10 23.08
N HIS A 111 0.33 1.48 22.97
CA HIS A 111 -0.48 1.18 21.78
C HIS A 111 -0.47 2.26 20.70
N VAL A 112 -0.02 3.46 21.05
CA VAL A 112 -0.06 4.65 20.21
C VAL A 112 1.23 5.44 20.39
N PHE A 113 1.79 5.96 19.29
CA PHE A 113 2.89 6.91 19.29
C PHE A 113 2.33 8.32 19.13
N THR A 114 2.45 9.12 20.19
CA THR A 114 1.98 10.51 20.24
C THR A 114 3.08 11.51 19.92
N GLU A 115 4.35 11.16 20.11
CA GLU A 115 5.49 12.05 19.88
C GLU A 115 6.44 11.47 18.82
N ASP A 116 7.04 12.36 18.03
CA ASP A 116 8.09 12.01 17.07
C ASP A 116 9.49 11.98 17.72
N GLU A 117 10.51 11.62 16.93
CA GLU A 117 11.92 11.57 17.40
C GLU A 117 12.45 12.95 17.86
N TYR A 118 11.80 14.04 17.44
CA TYR A 118 12.18 15.42 17.74
C TYR A 118 11.33 16.05 18.87
N GLY A 119 10.37 15.29 19.43
CA GLY A 119 9.44 15.76 20.46
C GLY A 119 8.32 16.66 19.93
N GLU A 120 8.01 16.58 18.63
CA GLU A 120 6.81 17.19 18.05
C GLU A 120 5.61 16.24 18.22
N ASP A 121 4.47 16.79 18.63
CA ASP A 121 3.22 16.02 18.77
C ASP A 121 2.72 15.57 17.40
N ILE A 122 2.43 14.27 17.26
CA ILE A 122 1.87 13.67 16.06
C ILE A 122 0.35 13.63 16.18
N ASP A 123 -0.33 14.50 15.43
CA ASP A 123 -1.79 14.53 15.33
C ASP A 123 -2.25 14.21 13.89
N PRO A 124 -2.99 13.11 13.65
CA PRO A 124 -3.41 12.09 14.62
C PRO A 124 -2.28 11.12 14.97
N PRO A 125 -2.35 10.46 16.15
CA PRO A 125 -1.23 9.67 16.63
C PRO A 125 -1.13 8.31 15.92
N ILE A 126 0.08 7.76 15.84
CA ILE A 126 0.38 6.58 15.01
C ILE A 126 0.17 5.29 15.82
N LEU A 127 -0.61 4.35 15.30
CA LEU A 127 -0.85 3.08 15.99
C LEU A 127 0.40 2.19 16.05
N ASN A 128 0.74 1.73 17.26
CA ASN A 128 1.76 0.72 17.49
C ASN A 128 1.20 -0.70 17.28
N TRP A 129 1.38 -1.23 16.07
CA TRP A 129 0.98 -2.59 15.71
C TRP A 129 1.86 -3.70 16.30
N LYS A 130 3.01 -3.36 16.89
CA LYS A 130 3.92 -4.36 17.49
C LYS A 130 3.40 -4.82 18.84
N GLU A 131 2.83 -3.90 19.62
CA GLU A 131 2.28 -4.20 20.93
C GLU A 131 1.00 -5.03 20.80
N LYS A 132 0.87 -6.11 21.57
CA LYS A 132 -0.30 -7.00 21.48
C LYS A 132 -1.36 -6.57 22.48
N ILE A 133 -2.62 -6.57 22.04
CA ILE A 133 -3.75 -6.27 22.92
C ILE A 133 -4.04 -7.49 23.79
N ASN A 134 -4.02 -7.31 25.11
CA ASN A 134 -4.44 -8.34 26.04
C ASN A 134 -5.94 -8.24 26.34
N TRP A 135 -6.74 -8.98 25.57
CA TRP A 135 -8.20 -8.98 25.69
C TRP A 135 -8.77 -9.49 27.02
N TYR A 136 -7.95 -10.13 27.84
CA TYR A 136 -8.34 -10.77 29.10
C TYR A 136 -7.79 -10.05 30.34
N GLY A 137 -6.97 -9.00 30.18
CA GLY A 137 -6.50 -8.20 31.30
C GLY A 137 -7.64 -7.37 31.89
N ASP A 138 -7.61 -7.12 33.20
CA ASP A 138 -8.71 -6.46 33.89
C ASP A 138 -8.84 -4.98 33.51
N GLU A 139 -7.70 -4.28 33.38
CA GLU A 139 -7.63 -2.85 33.02
C GLU A 139 -8.09 -2.64 31.57
N GLU A 140 -7.58 -3.43 30.63
CA GLU A 140 -7.95 -3.38 29.22
C GLU A 140 -9.42 -3.73 29.02
N ARG A 141 -9.96 -4.65 29.82
CA ARG A 141 -11.35 -5.07 29.75
C ARG A 141 -12.30 -3.94 30.15
N GLU A 142 -11.92 -3.16 31.16
CA GLU A 142 -12.67 -2.01 31.64
C GLU A 142 -12.65 -0.87 30.64
N ALA A 143 -11.47 -0.49 30.13
CA ALA A 143 -11.34 0.54 29.10
C ALA A 143 -12.09 0.17 27.81
N LEU A 144 -11.97 -1.07 27.36
CA LEU A 144 -12.65 -1.55 26.15
C LEU A 144 -14.14 -1.86 26.37
N ALA A 145 -14.71 -1.67 27.57
CA ALA A 145 -16.10 -1.99 27.85
C ALA A 145 -17.06 -1.30 26.87
N ASP A 146 -16.78 -0.05 26.50
CA ASP A 146 -17.63 0.71 25.58
C ASP A 146 -17.68 0.09 24.18
N MET A 147 -16.66 -0.65 23.73
CA MET A 147 -16.67 -1.29 22.41
C MET A 147 -17.66 -2.47 22.30
N PHE A 148 -18.14 -2.99 23.43
CA PHE A 148 -19.02 -4.16 23.48
C PHE A 148 -20.47 -3.78 23.77
N LEU A 149 -21.39 -4.70 23.45
CA LEU A 149 -22.80 -4.52 23.75
C LEU A 149 -23.06 -4.41 25.25
N ASN A 150 -24.00 -3.55 25.61
CA ASN A 150 -24.52 -3.42 26.97
C ASN A 150 -25.20 -4.72 27.42
N GLU A 151 -25.25 -4.96 28.74
CA GLU A 151 -25.82 -6.20 29.31
C GLU A 151 -27.25 -6.50 28.85
N SER A 152 -28.06 -5.47 28.56
CA SER A 152 -29.44 -5.61 28.08
C SER A 152 -29.54 -6.07 26.62
N GLU A 153 -28.52 -5.80 25.81
CA GLU A 153 -28.46 -6.16 24.38
C GLU A 153 -27.67 -7.46 24.14
N GLN A 154 -26.96 -7.96 25.17
CA GLN A 154 -26.17 -9.18 25.07
C GLN A 154 -27.06 -10.43 24.95
N PHE A 155 -26.80 -11.21 23.91
CA PHE A 155 -27.42 -12.52 23.74
C PHE A 155 -26.69 -13.57 24.60
N TYR A 156 -27.43 -14.34 25.41
CA TYR A 156 -26.89 -15.34 26.33
C TYR A 156 -25.79 -14.82 27.29
N ARG A 157 -25.80 -13.53 27.67
CA ARG A 157 -24.76 -12.89 28.50
C ARG A 157 -23.34 -13.08 27.95
N ARG A 158 -23.23 -13.23 26.64
CA ARG A 158 -21.93 -13.28 25.96
C ARG A 158 -21.51 -11.87 25.64
N ARG A 159 -20.24 -11.57 25.93
CA ARG A 159 -19.64 -10.30 25.56
C ARG A 159 -19.40 -10.31 24.05
N GLU A 160 -20.23 -9.57 23.32
CA GLU A 160 -20.16 -9.44 21.86
C GLU A 160 -19.85 -7.98 21.50
N ILE A 161 -19.04 -7.80 20.45
CA ILE A 161 -18.62 -6.47 19.98
C ILE A 161 -19.82 -5.79 19.34
N ASP A 162 -20.00 -4.51 19.63
CA ASP A 162 -21.02 -3.71 18.96
C ASP A 162 -20.57 -3.38 17.53
N THR A 163 -21.20 -4.01 16.53
CA THR A 163 -20.90 -3.78 15.12
C THR A 163 -21.18 -2.36 14.66
N ARG A 164 -22.04 -1.61 15.39
CA ARG A 164 -22.35 -0.21 15.09
C ARG A 164 -21.17 0.71 15.37
N LYS A 165 -20.27 0.31 16.28
CA LYS A 165 -19.10 1.09 16.69
C LYS A 165 -17.86 0.79 15.83
N LEU A 166 -17.90 -0.23 14.96
CA LEU A 166 -16.80 -0.58 14.05
C LEU A 166 -16.79 0.33 12.81
N MET A 167 -16.73 1.64 13.04
CA MET A 167 -16.59 2.62 11.98
C MET A 167 -15.10 2.91 11.79
N PHE A 168 -14.57 2.62 10.59
CA PHE A 168 -13.19 2.93 10.25
C PHE A 168 -13.11 4.31 9.61
N GLU A 169 -12.09 5.07 10.00
CA GLU A 169 -11.73 6.31 9.35
C GLU A 169 -10.69 6.04 8.26
N TYR A 170 -10.77 6.80 7.17
CA TYR A 170 -9.81 6.73 6.09
C TYR A 170 -9.43 8.15 5.68
N TYR A 171 -8.16 8.33 5.36
CA TYR A 171 -7.62 9.60 4.91
C TYR A 171 -6.90 9.39 3.58
N TRP A 172 -6.96 10.41 2.73
CA TRP A 172 -6.19 10.47 1.50
C TRP A 172 -5.10 11.51 1.68
N ILE A 173 -3.86 11.13 1.33
CA ILE A 173 -2.76 12.08 1.27
C ILE A 173 -2.72 12.64 -0.15
N ASP A 174 -2.91 13.95 -0.30
CA ASP A 174 -2.65 14.61 -1.58
C ASP A 174 -1.13 14.75 -1.79
N LEU A 175 -0.55 13.75 -2.45
CA LEU A 175 0.87 13.72 -2.77
C LEU A 175 1.31 14.87 -3.68
N LYS A 176 0.41 15.40 -4.53
CA LYS A 176 0.76 16.50 -5.45
C LYS A 176 0.86 17.81 -4.69
N GLU A 177 -0.06 18.04 -3.78
CA GLU A 177 -0.01 19.20 -2.89
C GLU A 177 1.16 19.10 -1.91
N ALA A 178 1.38 17.92 -1.31
CA ALA A 178 2.52 17.68 -0.41
C ALA A 178 3.87 17.90 -1.10
N ALA A 179 4.00 17.57 -2.40
CA ALA A 179 5.23 17.77 -3.16
C ALA A 179 5.47 19.22 -3.64
N ARG A 180 4.51 20.14 -3.45
CA ARG A 180 4.70 21.55 -3.86
C ARG A 180 5.74 22.21 -2.95
N LYS A 181 6.80 22.74 -3.56
CA LYS A 181 7.90 23.45 -2.89
C LYS A 181 7.45 24.65 -2.01
N ALA A 182 6.27 25.21 -2.26
CA ALA A 182 5.69 26.28 -1.44
C ALA A 182 5.31 25.80 -0.02
N ASN A 183 5.00 24.51 0.13
CA ASN A 183 4.68 23.89 1.42
C ASN A 183 5.94 23.44 2.18
N ASN A 184 7.14 23.56 1.58
CA ASN A 184 8.43 23.29 2.23
C ASN A 184 8.98 24.52 2.99
N ALA A 185 8.17 25.55 3.23
CA ALA A 185 8.59 26.68 4.06
C ALA A 185 8.54 26.27 5.54
N ARG A 186 9.62 25.65 6.01
CA ARG A 186 10.06 25.75 7.40
C ARG A 186 10.76 27.11 7.60
#